data_AF-A0A8S2VIQ7-F1
#
_entry.id   AF-A0A8S2VIQ7-F1
#
_cell.length_a   1.000
_cell.length_b   1.000
_cell.length_c   1.000
_cell.angle_alpha   90.00
_cell.angle_beta   90.00
_cell.angle_gamma   90.00
#
_symmetry.space_group_name_H-M   'P 1'
#
loop_
_entity.id
_entity.type
_entity.pdbx_description
1 polymer ?
#
loop_
_entity_poly.entity_id
_entity_poly.type
_entity_poly.pdbx_seq_one_letter_code
_entity_poly.pdbx_strand_id
1 'polypeptide(L)' 'HILTDNISQSAAFKELALPLLDDLIQGKNSVLFTYGITGSGKTYTMMGPLNNPGLIPRSFDVIFN' A
#
# COMPACT_ATOMS: atom_id res chain seq x y z
N HIS A 1 -7.29 -3.26 9.95
CA HIS A 1 -7.84 -2.10 9.21
C HIS A 1 -8.79 -2.61 8.15
N ILE A 2 -10.07 -2.22 8.20
CA ILE A 2 -11.05 -2.53 7.15
C ILE A 2 -11.11 -1.31 6.24
N LEU A 3 -10.56 -1.42 5.03
CA LEU A 3 -10.65 -0.38 4.02
C LEU A 3 -11.99 -0.51 3.30
N THR A 4 -12.79 0.55 3.33
CA THR A 4 -14.06 0.63 2.59
C THR A 4 -13.85 1.27 1.22
N ASP A 5 -14.80 1.11 0.31
CA ASP A 5 -14.69 1.55 -1.10
C ASP A 5 -14.46 3.07 -1.28
N ASN A 6 -14.65 3.86 -0.21
CA ASN A 6 -14.48 5.31 -0.22
C ASN A 6 -13.05 5.78 0.10
N ILE A 7 -12.10 4.87 0.35
CA ILE A 7 -10.72 5.26 0.66
C ILE A 7 -9.90 5.49 -0.62
N SER A 8 -9.17 6.60 -0.67
CA SER A 8 -8.21 6.85 -1.75
C SER A 8 -6.96 5.99 -1.59
N GLN A 9 -6.23 5.73 -2.68
CA GLN A 9 -4.95 5.01 -2.64
C GLN A 9 -3.93 5.69 -1.73
N SER A 10 -3.93 7.02 -1.68
CA SER A 10 -3.04 7.78 -0.81
C SER A 10 -3.39 7.59 0.66
N ALA A 11 -4.69 7.57 1.00
CA ALA A 11 -5.13 7.30 2.37
C ALA A 11 -4.85 5.85 2.78
N ALA A 12 -5.12 4.87 1.89
CA ALA A 12 -4.78 3.48 2.13
C ALA A 12 -3.27 3.26 2.35
N PHE A 13 -2.42 3.94 1.58
CA PHE A 13 -0.98 3.93 1.78
C PHE A 13 -0.57 4.47 3.16
N LYS A 14 -1.10 5.64 3.54
CA LYS A 14 -0.79 6.26 4.84
C LYS A 14 -1.24 5.40 6.02
N GLU A 15 -2.38 4.72 5.89
CA GLU A 15 -2.93 3.89 6.97
C GLU A 15 -2.25 2.52 7.06
N LEU A 16 -1.93 1.88 5.93
CA LEU A 16 -1.42 0.51 5.91
C LEU A 16 0.10 0.40 5.73
N ALA A 17 0.66 1.09 4.75
CA ALA A 17 2.04 0.88 4.32
C ALA A 17 3.03 1.79 5.06
N LEU A 18 2.67 3.04 5.34
CA LEU A 18 3.57 3.99 5.99
C LEU A 18 4.08 3.52 7.36
N PRO A 19 3.25 2.99 8.28
CA PRO A 19 3.74 2.46 9.55
C PRO A 19 4.70 1.26 9.37
N LEU A 20 4.44 0.42 8.36
CA LEU A 20 5.28 -0.73 8.04
C LEU A 20 6.64 -0.30 7.49
N LEU A 21 6.69 0.81 6.74
CA LEU A 21 7.93 1.40 6.26
C LEU A 21 8.74 2.04 7.39
N ASP A 22 8.08 2.72 8.34
CA ASP A 22 8.74 3.26 9.52
C ASP A 22 9.41 2.14 10.35
N ASP A 23 8.71 1.01 10.52
CA ASP A 23 9.26 -0.19 11.15
C ASP A 23 10.42 -0.79 10.35
N LEU A 24 10.32 -0.81 9.01
CA LEU A 24 11.37 -1.27 8.11
C LEU A 24 12.66 -0.44 8.25
N ILE A 25 12.54 0.89 8.31
CA ILE A 25 13.66 1.81 8.51
C ILE A 25 14.32 1.61 9.89
N GLN A 26 13.53 1.22 10.90
CA GLN A 26 14.04 0.85 12.22
C GLN A 26 14.69 -0.55 12.26
N GLY A 27 14.80 -1.24 11.12
CA GLY A 27 15.42 -2.56 11.02
C GLY A 27 14.50 -3.71 11.40
N LYS A 28 13.18 -3.49 11.45
CA LYS A 28 12.19 -4.57 11.66
C LYS A 28 11.72 -5.12 10.32
N ASN A 29 11.39 -6.41 10.28
CA ASN A 29 10.84 -7.03 9.08
C ASN A 29 9.33 -6.73 8.99
N SER A 30 8.92 -6.15 7.87
CA SER A 30 7.52 -5.85 7.58
C SER A 30 7.02 -6.64 6.38
N VAL A 31 5.77 -7.10 6.43
CA VAL A 31 5.16 -7.87 5.36
C VAL A 31 3.70 -7.45 5.16
N LEU A 32 3.35 -7.14 3.91
CA LEU A 32 2.01 -6.73 3.51
C LEU A 32 1.52 -7.55 2.33
N PHE A 33 0.36 -8.18 2.46
CA PHE A 33 -0.27 -8.96 1.39
C PHE A 33 -1.73 -8.55 1.22
N THR A 34 -2.21 -8.57 -0.02
CA THR A 34 -3.63 -8.42 -0.34
C THR A 34 -4.24 -9.78 -0.68
N TYR A 35 -5.38 -10.09 -0.07
CA TYR A 35 -6.12 -11.32 -0.31
C TYR A 35 -7.52 -11.01 -0.87
N GLY A 36 -8.02 -11.87 -1.75
CA GLY A 36 -9.36 -11.73 -2.35
C GLY A 36 -9.50 -12.50 -3.66
N ILE A 37 -10.73 -12.66 -4.13
CA ILE A 37 -11.05 -13.33 -5.41
C ILE A 37 -10.56 -12.52 -6.62
N THR A 38 -10.44 -13.14 -7.80
CA THR A 38 -10.12 -12.42 -9.04
C THR A 38 -11.16 -11.33 -9.30
N GLY A 39 -10.70 -10.12 -9.70
CA GLY A 39 -11.57 -8.95 -9.88
C GLY A 39 -11.80 -8.11 -8.62
N SER A 40 -11.39 -8.55 -7.42
CA SER A 40 -11.61 -7.82 -6.16
C SER A 40 -10.69 -6.61 -5.93
N GLY A 41 -9.99 -6.13 -6.96
CA GLY A 41 -9.12 -4.95 -6.84
C GLY A 41 -7.73 -5.18 -6.24
N LYS A 42 -7.25 -6.41 -6.04
CA LYS A 42 -5.89 -6.69 -5.50
C LYS A 42 -4.77 -5.93 -6.24
N THR A 43 -4.72 -6.06 -7.56
CA THR A 43 -3.73 -5.38 -8.41
C THR A 43 -3.90 -3.87 -8.36
N TYR A 44 -5.14 -3.40 -8.26
CA TYR A 44 -5.44 -1.99 -8.09
C TYR A 44 -4.86 -1.47 -6.77
N THR A 45 -5.11 -2.13 -5.64
CA THR A 45 -4.53 -1.75 -4.34
C THR A 45 -3.00 -1.83 -4.33
N MET A 46 -2.42 -2.92 -4.83
CA MET A 46 -0.99 -3.18 -4.67
C MET A 46 -0.13 -2.37 -5.66
N MET A 47 -0.50 -2.31 -6.93
CA MET A 47 0.24 -1.58 -7.96
C MET A 47 -0.43 -0.26 -8.33
N GLY A 48 -1.75 -0.30 -8.56
CA GLY A 48 -2.53 0.84 -9.04
C GLY A 48 -2.18 1.26 -10.47
N PRO A 49 -3.03 2.08 -11.12
CA PRO A 49 -2.72 2.69 -12.41
C PRO A 49 -1.71 3.83 -12.27
N LEU A 50 -1.05 4.23 -13.37
CA LEU A 50 -0.02 5.28 -13.37
C LEU A 50 -0.51 6.64 -12.83
N ASN A 51 -1.78 6.98 -13.09
CA ASN A 51 -2.39 8.23 -12.61
C ASN A 51 -2.89 8.15 -11.16
N ASN A 52 -2.95 6.94 -10.57
CA ASN A 52 -3.33 6.73 -9.18
C ASN A 52 -2.54 5.56 -8.60
N PRO A 53 -1.23 5.75 -8.33
CA PRO A 53 -0.35 4.68 -7.89
C PRO A 53 -0.86 4.03 -6.60
N GLY A 54 -0.67 2.72 -6.49
CA GLY A 54 -1.04 1.90 -5.33
C GLY A 54 0.06 1.87 -4.27
N LEU A 55 0.07 0.81 -3.47
CA LEU A 55 0.98 0.66 -2.32
C LEU A 55 2.46 0.51 -2.73
N ILE A 56 2.78 -0.39 -3.66
CA ILE A 56 4.17 -0.67 -4.08
C ILE A 56 4.90 0.58 -4.60
N PRO A 57 4.40 1.29 -5.63
CA PRO A 57 5.11 2.47 -6.16
C PRO A 57 5.29 3.56 -5.10
N ARG A 58 4.26 3.82 -4.27
CA ARG A 58 4.34 4.82 -3.20
C ARG A 58 5.34 4.44 -2.12
N SER A 59 5.47 3.15 -1.81
CA SER A 59 6.48 2.67 -0.87
C SER A 59 7.89 2.92 -1.36
N PHE A 60 8.16 2.66 -2.64
CA PHE A 60 9.47 2.96 -3.23
C PHE A 60 9.77 4.46 -3.23
N ASP A 61 8.79 5.31 -3.51
CA ASP A 61 8.96 6.77 -3.46
C ASP A 61 9.34 7.27 -2.06
N VAL A 62 8.89 6.60 -0.98
CA VAL A 62 9.25 6.96 0.40
C VAL A 62 10.59 6.37 0.82
N ILE A 63 10.92 5.15 0.38
CA ILE A 63 12.20 4.51 0.71
C ILE A 63 13.38 5.22 0.06
N PHE A 64 13.20 5.76 -1.16
CA PHE A 64 14.26 6.36 -1.96
C PHE A 64 14.21 7.91 -2.05
N ASN A 65 13.27 8.56 -1.36
CA ASN A 65 13.32 10.02 -1.12
C ASN A 65 14.30 10.35 0.02
#